data_AF-A0AA43TM41-F1
#
_entry.id   AF-A0AA43TM41-F1
#
_cell.length_a   1.000
_cell.length_b   1.000
_cell.length_c   1.000
_cell.angle_alpha   90.00
_cell.angle_beta   90.00
_cell.angle_gamma   90.00
#
_symmetry.space_group_name_H-M   'P 1'
#
loop_
_entity.id
_entity.type
_entity.pdbx_description
1 polymer ?
#
loop_
_entity_poly.entity_id
_entity_poly.type
_entity_poly.pdbx_seq_one_letter_code
_entity_poly.pdbx_strand_id
1 'polypeptide(L)'
;MSFFDSITKKAKLKAAIKQTTEARSSEGAKADQLFNKVYHDYAEVVANEPLIAEALYNWGFALLHQARTKSGEQAAKLYQDAIAKFSFCLTIEPAYLGAAIDGGVAFMELARIKAVGLNDGLYASAQSYFEKANAIQAGSASYNLACIYGLRGDKEACLTALEISKGKGSLPAAVDIREDPDLNTVKNQDWFVAFMESLNKVKVPEVETKINEAVVEAVVDDVQPDVAVKNDAAAVDPFKAAVEAAPVSDETEVAVETVVAAAAEIK
;
A
#
# COMPACT_ATOMS: atom_id res chain seq x y z
N MET A 1 -5.74 -34.34 -11.58
CA MET A 1 -4.69 -34.25 -10.54
C MET A 1 -5.09 -35.08 -9.33
N SER A 2 -4.13 -35.72 -8.66
CA SER A 2 -4.40 -36.51 -7.45
C SER A 2 -4.68 -35.60 -6.24
N PHE A 3 -5.47 -36.07 -5.27
CA PHE A 3 -5.69 -35.40 -3.99
C PHE A 3 -4.37 -35.10 -3.25
N PHE A 4 -3.40 -36.02 -3.33
CA PHE A 4 -2.07 -35.85 -2.75
C PHE A 4 -1.28 -34.70 -3.40
N ASP A 5 -1.40 -34.53 -4.72
CA ASP A 5 -0.76 -33.41 -5.43
C ASP A 5 -1.33 -32.06 -5.00
N SER A 6 -2.64 -32.00 -4.68
CA SER A 6 -3.26 -30.76 -4.20
C SER A 6 -2.81 -30.39 -2.79
N ILE A 7 -2.56 -31.37 -1.91
CA ILE A 7 -2.10 -31.13 -0.54
C ILE A 7 -0.67 -30.60 -0.52
N THR A 8 0.23 -31.23 -1.30
CA THR A 8 1.63 -30.81 -1.38
C THR A 8 1.77 -29.40 -1.96
N LYS A 9 0.94 -29.02 -2.94
CA LYS A 9 0.91 -27.67 -3.52
C LYS A 9 0.48 -26.60 -2.53
N LYS A 10 -0.60 -26.84 -1.77
CA LYS A 10 -1.05 -25.93 -0.70
C LYS A 10 0.03 -25.75 0.38
N ALA A 11 0.71 -26.83 0.74
CA ALA A 11 1.82 -26.76 1.71
C ALA A 11 2.98 -25.92 1.17
N LYS A 12 3.33 -26.07 -0.11
CA LYS A 12 4.40 -25.30 -0.76
C LYS A 12 4.06 -23.81 -0.83
N LEU A 13 2.85 -23.46 -1.24
CA LEU A 13 2.40 -22.06 -1.24
C LEU A 13 2.45 -21.45 0.17
N LYS A 14 1.93 -22.16 1.18
CA LYS A 14 2.04 -21.71 2.58
C LYS A 14 3.48 -21.50 3.03
N ALA A 15 4.39 -22.39 2.62
CA ALA A 15 5.81 -22.25 2.93
C ALA A 15 6.42 -21.01 2.26
N ALA A 16 6.08 -20.74 1.01
CA ALA A 16 6.54 -19.54 0.29
C ALA A 16 6.01 -18.24 0.94
N ILE A 17 4.74 -18.22 1.35
CA ILE A 17 4.12 -17.09 2.06
C ILE A 17 4.83 -16.86 3.41
N LYS A 18 5.09 -17.92 4.17
CA LYS A 18 5.83 -17.82 5.44
C LYS A 18 7.23 -17.25 5.24
N GLN A 19 7.96 -17.74 4.23
CA GLN A 19 9.29 -17.22 3.89
C GLN A 19 9.24 -15.78 3.39
N THR A 20 8.16 -15.35 2.73
CA THR A 20 7.95 -13.95 2.35
C THR A 20 7.91 -13.05 3.58
N THR A 21 7.22 -13.48 4.64
CA THR A 21 7.22 -12.74 5.92
C THR A 21 8.61 -12.67 6.52
N GLU A 22 9.38 -13.76 6.50
CA GLU A 22 10.77 -13.77 6.98
C GLU A 22 11.69 -12.84 6.17
N ALA A 23 11.54 -12.82 4.84
CA ALA A 23 12.28 -11.94 3.95
C ALA A 23 12.00 -10.46 4.27
N ARG A 24 10.72 -10.12 4.50
CA ARG A 24 10.28 -8.75 4.87
C ARG A 24 10.80 -8.29 6.23
N SER A 25 11.02 -9.22 7.17
CA SER A 25 11.58 -8.92 8.49
C SER A 25 13.11 -9.01 8.52
N SER A 26 13.75 -9.27 7.38
CA SER A 26 15.21 -9.29 7.23
C SER A 26 15.70 -8.03 6.53
N GLU A 27 17.00 -7.77 6.56
CA GLU A 27 17.61 -6.58 5.95
C GLU A 27 18.78 -6.92 5.03
N GLY A 28 19.11 -5.97 4.15
CA GLY A 28 20.27 -6.01 3.27
C GLY A 28 20.36 -7.28 2.41
N ALA A 29 21.58 -7.79 2.25
CA ALA A 29 21.84 -8.96 1.40
C ALA A 29 21.09 -10.23 1.85
N LYS A 30 20.83 -10.38 3.15
CA LYS A 30 20.06 -11.52 3.67
C LYS A 30 18.61 -11.46 3.17
N ALA A 31 17.97 -10.29 3.25
CA ALA A 31 16.63 -10.10 2.71
C ALA A 31 16.58 -10.41 1.22
N ASP A 32 17.55 -9.92 0.44
CA ASP A 32 17.61 -10.14 -1.01
C ASP A 32 17.74 -11.63 -1.38
N GLN A 33 18.57 -12.38 -0.65
CA GLN A 33 18.69 -13.82 -0.85
C GLN A 33 17.38 -14.55 -0.54
N LEU A 34 16.70 -14.17 0.54
CA LEU A 34 15.40 -14.74 0.90
C LEU A 34 14.34 -14.42 -0.15
N PHE A 35 14.26 -13.19 -0.64
CA PHE A 35 13.35 -12.81 -1.72
C PHE A 35 13.61 -13.60 -3.00
N ASN A 36 14.87 -13.72 -3.42
CA ASN A 36 15.22 -14.52 -4.61
C ASN A 36 14.76 -15.98 -4.46
N LYS A 37 14.95 -16.58 -3.28
CA LYS A 37 14.45 -17.93 -2.99
C LYS A 37 12.92 -18.00 -3.06
N VAL A 38 12.23 -17.05 -2.43
CA VAL A 38 10.77 -16.95 -2.43
C VAL A 38 10.21 -16.84 -3.86
N TYR A 39 10.89 -16.11 -4.75
CA TYR A 39 10.48 -15.99 -6.15
C TYR A 39 10.57 -17.31 -6.91
N HIS A 40 11.62 -18.11 -6.66
CA HIS A 40 11.71 -19.46 -7.20
C HIS A 40 10.58 -20.36 -6.66
N ASP A 41 10.30 -20.31 -5.36
CA ASP A 41 9.22 -21.09 -4.75
C ASP A 41 7.85 -20.72 -5.36
N TYR A 42 7.56 -19.43 -5.59
CA TYR A 42 6.33 -19.01 -6.27
C TYR A 42 6.28 -19.41 -7.74
N ALA A 43 7.38 -19.30 -8.48
CA ALA A 43 7.46 -19.73 -9.87
C ALA A 43 7.10 -21.22 -10.01
N GLU A 44 7.59 -22.05 -9.09
CA GLU A 44 7.25 -23.47 -9.06
C GLU A 44 5.78 -23.73 -8.68
N VAL A 45 5.16 -22.90 -7.83
CA VAL A 45 3.71 -23.03 -7.55
C VAL A 45 2.88 -22.65 -8.77
N VAL A 46 3.20 -21.52 -9.41
CA VAL A 46 2.49 -21.00 -10.60
C VAL A 46 2.55 -21.98 -11.77
N ALA A 47 3.68 -22.64 -11.99
CA ALA A 47 3.85 -23.61 -13.07
C ALA A 47 2.94 -24.85 -12.97
N ASN A 48 2.27 -25.07 -11.83
CA ASN A 48 1.66 -26.35 -11.50
C ASN A 48 0.12 -26.37 -11.44
N GLU A 49 -0.56 -25.32 -11.92
CA GLU A 49 -1.99 -25.13 -12.24
C GLU A 49 -3.08 -24.87 -11.15
N PRO A 50 -3.15 -25.44 -9.92
CA PRO A 50 -4.08 -24.92 -8.93
C PRO A 50 -3.42 -23.76 -8.16
N LEU A 51 -4.24 -22.79 -7.73
CA LEU A 51 -3.83 -21.65 -6.89
C LEU A 51 -2.93 -20.62 -7.58
N ILE A 52 -2.97 -20.54 -8.91
CA ILE A 52 -2.14 -19.57 -9.66
C ILE A 52 -2.44 -18.13 -9.22
N ALA A 53 -3.71 -17.74 -9.07
CA ALA A 53 -4.07 -16.37 -8.68
C ALA A 53 -3.50 -15.98 -7.30
N GLU A 54 -3.68 -16.83 -6.28
CA GLU A 54 -3.14 -16.61 -4.93
C GLU A 54 -1.61 -16.58 -4.93
N ALA A 55 -0.95 -17.46 -5.67
CA ALA A 55 0.50 -17.48 -5.80
C ALA A 55 1.03 -16.22 -6.52
N LEU A 56 0.38 -15.78 -7.60
CA LEU A 56 0.72 -14.55 -8.31
C LEU A 56 0.54 -13.33 -7.43
N TYR A 57 -0.56 -13.23 -6.69
CA TYR A 57 -0.78 -12.13 -5.75
C TYR A 57 0.34 -12.07 -4.71
N ASN A 58 0.63 -13.19 -4.02
CA ASN A 58 1.63 -13.21 -2.97
C ASN A 58 3.06 -12.98 -3.53
N TRP A 59 3.33 -13.39 -4.77
CA TRP A 59 4.58 -13.06 -5.44
C TRP A 59 4.67 -11.55 -5.75
N GLY A 60 3.62 -10.97 -6.32
CA GLY A 60 3.54 -9.52 -6.54
C GLY A 60 3.73 -8.73 -5.25
N PHE A 61 3.11 -9.19 -4.17
CA PHE A 61 3.25 -8.61 -2.84
C PHE A 61 4.69 -8.69 -2.31
N ALA A 62 5.37 -9.83 -2.49
CA ALA A 62 6.78 -9.97 -2.13
C ALA A 62 7.69 -9.02 -2.93
N LEU A 63 7.44 -8.86 -4.24
CA LEU A 63 8.17 -7.93 -5.11
C LEU A 63 7.91 -6.47 -4.71
N LEU A 64 6.66 -6.10 -4.44
CA LEU A 64 6.27 -4.77 -3.97
C LEU A 64 7.03 -4.42 -2.68
N HIS A 65 7.09 -5.35 -1.72
CA HIS A 65 7.82 -5.12 -0.48
C HIS A 65 9.34 -5.07 -0.67
N GLN A 66 9.93 -5.89 -1.54
CA GLN A 66 11.36 -5.76 -1.83
C GLN A 66 11.65 -4.41 -2.51
N ALA A 67 10.80 -3.97 -3.45
CA ALA A 67 10.98 -2.71 -4.17
C ALA A 67 11.08 -1.51 -3.23
N ARG A 68 10.29 -1.50 -2.14
CA ARG A 68 10.33 -0.45 -1.09
C ARG A 68 11.66 -0.37 -0.34
N THR A 69 12.49 -1.42 -0.38
CA THR A 69 13.84 -1.42 0.23
C THR A 69 14.95 -0.98 -0.73
N LYS A 70 14.60 -0.74 -2.00
CA LYS A 70 15.53 -0.38 -3.09
C LYS A 70 15.29 1.05 -3.54
N SER A 71 16.17 1.55 -4.38
CA SER A 71 16.06 2.86 -5.01
C SER A 71 16.39 2.79 -6.51
N GLY A 72 16.06 3.86 -7.24
CA GLY A 72 16.36 4.02 -8.66
C GLY A 72 15.85 2.86 -9.52
N GLU A 73 16.68 2.43 -10.47
CA GLU A 73 16.32 1.43 -11.47
C GLU A 73 16.01 0.05 -10.86
N GLN A 74 16.67 -0.31 -9.75
CA GLN A 74 16.40 -1.58 -9.09
C GLN A 74 14.98 -1.61 -8.49
N ALA A 75 14.56 -0.53 -7.83
CA ALA A 75 13.19 -0.39 -7.35
C ALA A 75 12.19 -0.38 -8.51
N ALA A 76 12.48 0.38 -9.57
CA ALA A 76 11.62 0.49 -10.75
C ALA A 76 11.34 -0.89 -11.38
N LYS A 77 12.39 -1.70 -11.57
CA LYS A 77 12.26 -3.07 -12.10
C LYS A 77 11.39 -3.96 -11.21
N LEU A 78 11.61 -3.93 -9.90
CA LEU A 78 10.82 -4.73 -8.95
C LEU A 78 9.34 -4.30 -8.93
N TYR A 79 9.05 -3.00 -8.99
CA TYR A 79 7.67 -2.51 -9.12
C TYR A 79 7.02 -2.95 -10.44
N GLN A 80 7.74 -2.90 -11.56
CA GLN A 80 7.25 -3.42 -12.85
C GLN A 80 6.93 -4.91 -12.79
N ASP A 81 7.81 -5.70 -12.18
CA ASP A 81 7.59 -7.13 -11.99
C ASP A 81 6.38 -7.39 -11.07
N ALA A 82 6.22 -6.61 -9.99
CA ALA A 82 5.06 -6.68 -9.10
C ALA A 82 3.75 -6.38 -9.85
N ILE A 83 3.72 -5.29 -10.63
CA ILE A 83 2.59 -4.90 -11.48
C ILE A 83 2.24 -6.03 -12.46
N ALA A 84 3.23 -6.68 -13.07
CA ALA A 84 2.98 -7.81 -13.96
C ALA A 84 2.31 -8.99 -13.23
N LYS A 85 2.72 -9.29 -11.99
CA LYS A 85 2.07 -10.35 -11.19
C LYS A 85 0.65 -10.00 -10.79
N PHE A 86 0.40 -8.78 -10.32
CA PHE A 86 -0.95 -8.34 -9.97
C PHE A 86 -1.88 -8.29 -11.19
N SER A 87 -1.40 -7.78 -12.33
CA SER A 87 -2.15 -7.78 -13.59
C SER A 87 -2.53 -9.18 -14.03
N PHE A 88 -1.62 -10.14 -13.93
CA PHE A 88 -1.91 -11.52 -14.29
C PHE A 88 -2.85 -12.18 -13.27
N CYS A 89 -2.69 -11.91 -11.97
CA CYS A 89 -3.64 -12.34 -10.94
C CYS A 89 -5.07 -11.87 -11.29
N LEU A 90 -5.24 -10.60 -11.64
CA LEU A 90 -6.54 -10.03 -12.04
C LEU A 90 -7.06 -10.54 -13.40
N THR A 91 -6.19 -11.06 -14.27
CA THR A 91 -6.62 -11.72 -15.51
C THR A 91 -7.24 -13.08 -15.21
N ILE A 92 -6.71 -13.81 -14.22
CA ILE A 92 -7.21 -15.12 -13.80
C ILE A 92 -8.42 -14.98 -12.89
N GLU A 93 -8.37 -14.03 -11.94
CA GLU A 93 -9.42 -13.76 -10.97
C GLU A 93 -9.70 -12.25 -10.91
N PRO A 94 -10.62 -11.74 -11.75
CA PRO A 94 -10.88 -10.30 -11.86
C PRO A 94 -11.37 -9.62 -10.59
N ALA A 95 -11.92 -10.39 -9.64
CA ALA A 95 -12.43 -9.92 -8.36
C ALA A 95 -11.41 -10.07 -7.20
N TYR A 96 -10.12 -10.26 -7.48
CA TYR A 96 -9.09 -10.38 -6.45
C TYR A 96 -8.76 -9.00 -5.84
N LEU A 97 -9.43 -8.65 -4.75
CA LEU A 97 -9.36 -7.33 -4.11
C LEU A 97 -7.92 -6.88 -3.81
N GLY A 98 -7.11 -7.76 -3.19
CA GLY A 98 -5.73 -7.42 -2.83
C GLY A 98 -4.86 -7.05 -4.03
N ALA A 99 -5.01 -7.77 -5.16
CA ALA A 99 -4.25 -7.48 -6.37
C ALA A 99 -4.67 -6.16 -7.03
N ALA A 100 -5.95 -5.77 -6.91
CA ALA A 100 -6.42 -4.46 -7.36
C ALA A 100 -5.83 -3.33 -6.50
N ILE A 101 -5.84 -3.46 -5.17
CA ILE A 101 -5.28 -2.44 -4.26
C ILE A 101 -3.76 -2.34 -4.43
N ASP A 102 -3.05 -3.45 -4.27
CA ASP A 102 -1.59 -3.45 -4.28
C ASP A 102 -1.00 -3.17 -5.66
N GLY A 103 -1.70 -3.54 -6.73
CA GLY A 103 -1.34 -3.14 -8.09
C GLY A 103 -1.45 -1.62 -8.28
N GLY A 104 -2.50 -0.99 -7.74
CA GLY A 104 -2.64 0.47 -7.76
C GLY A 104 -1.50 1.16 -6.99
N VAL A 105 -1.16 0.64 -5.80
CA VAL A 105 -0.01 1.12 -5.02
C VAL A 105 1.29 0.97 -5.81
N ALA A 106 1.55 -0.19 -6.42
CA ALA A 106 2.75 -0.42 -7.20
C ALA A 106 2.90 0.56 -8.39
N PHE A 107 1.79 0.91 -9.05
CA PHE A 107 1.78 1.94 -10.09
C PHE A 107 2.12 3.34 -9.54
N MET A 108 1.54 3.74 -8.40
CA MET A 108 1.88 5.02 -7.76
C MET A 108 3.36 5.09 -7.37
N GLU A 109 3.88 4.04 -6.74
CA GLU A 109 5.31 4.02 -6.35
C GLU A 109 6.23 4.03 -7.57
N LEU A 110 5.90 3.29 -8.63
CA LEU A 110 6.66 3.34 -9.87
C LEU A 110 6.65 4.74 -10.51
N ALA A 111 5.51 5.45 -10.44
CA ALA A 111 5.40 6.81 -10.92
C ALA A 111 6.34 7.76 -10.15
N ARG A 112 6.39 7.62 -8.82
CA ARG A 112 7.29 8.39 -7.94
C ARG A 112 8.76 8.07 -8.21
N ILE A 113 9.13 6.79 -8.32
CA ILE A 113 10.51 6.36 -8.63
C ILE A 113 10.98 6.90 -9.98
N LYS A 114 10.08 6.94 -10.97
CA LYS A 114 10.39 7.49 -12.31
C LYS A 114 10.25 9.01 -12.39
N ALA A 115 9.83 9.67 -11.31
CA ALA A 115 9.57 11.11 -11.25
C ALA A 115 8.71 11.62 -12.43
N VAL A 116 7.71 10.84 -12.85
CA VAL A 116 6.80 11.24 -13.94
C VAL A 116 5.82 12.32 -13.47
N GLY A 117 5.27 13.07 -14.41
CA GLY A 117 4.22 14.05 -14.10
C GLY A 117 2.95 13.41 -13.54
N LEU A 118 2.17 14.17 -12.77
CA LEU A 118 0.95 13.69 -12.09
C LEU A 118 -0.18 13.23 -13.05
N ASN A 119 -0.08 13.64 -14.31
CA ASN A 119 -0.99 13.25 -15.40
C ASN A 119 -0.45 12.11 -16.26
N ASP A 120 0.68 11.49 -15.88
CA ASP A 120 1.27 10.36 -16.58
C ASP A 120 0.38 9.11 -16.52
N GLY A 121 0.55 8.22 -17.51
CA GLY A 121 -0.17 6.96 -17.62
C GLY A 121 0.00 6.02 -16.42
N LEU A 122 1.09 6.14 -15.65
CA LEU A 122 1.28 5.38 -14.42
C LEU A 122 0.26 5.76 -13.34
N TYR A 123 0.00 7.06 -13.13
CA TYR A 123 -1.04 7.51 -12.20
C TYR A 123 -2.44 7.19 -12.71
N ALA A 124 -2.68 7.25 -14.04
CA ALA A 124 -3.95 6.80 -14.61
C ALA A 124 -4.19 5.30 -14.39
N SER A 125 -3.14 4.48 -14.52
CA SER A 125 -3.21 3.04 -14.25
C SER A 125 -3.46 2.75 -12.76
N ALA A 126 -2.79 3.48 -11.86
CA ALA A 126 -3.06 3.40 -10.43
C ALA A 126 -4.53 3.69 -10.10
N GLN A 127 -5.07 4.79 -10.65
CA GLN A 127 -6.47 5.17 -10.47
C GLN A 127 -7.42 4.06 -10.94
N SER A 128 -7.19 3.49 -12.12
CA SER A 128 -8.02 2.39 -12.65
C SER A 128 -8.02 1.15 -11.75
N TYR A 129 -6.89 0.85 -11.12
CA TYR A 129 -6.77 -0.27 -10.17
C TYR A 129 -7.55 0.00 -8.88
N PHE A 130 -7.49 1.22 -8.34
CA PHE A 130 -8.28 1.60 -7.17
C PHE A 130 -9.79 1.67 -7.46
N GLU A 131 -10.19 2.15 -8.64
CA GLU A 131 -11.58 2.09 -9.11
C GLU A 131 -12.08 0.64 -9.19
N LYS A 132 -11.24 -0.27 -9.74
CA LYS A 132 -11.55 -1.70 -9.75
C LYS A 132 -11.69 -2.28 -8.33
N ALA A 133 -10.80 -1.92 -7.41
CA ALA A 133 -10.89 -2.35 -6.02
C ALA A 133 -12.22 -1.89 -5.38
N ASN A 134 -12.60 -0.63 -5.60
CA ASN A 134 -13.88 -0.10 -5.14
C ASN A 134 -15.10 -0.74 -5.81
N ALA A 135 -14.98 -1.22 -7.06
CA ALA A 135 -16.02 -2.00 -7.71
C ALA A 135 -16.19 -3.41 -7.11
N ILE A 136 -15.10 -4.01 -6.61
CA ILE A 136 -15.12 -5.30 -5.90
C ILE A 136 -15.67 -5.11 -4.48
N GLN A 137 -15.15 -4.11 -3.76
CA GLN A 137 -15.54 -3.78 -2.40
C GLN A 137 -15.59 -2.26 -2.24
N ALA A 138 -16.80 -1.70 -2.20
CA ALA A 138 -17.00 -0.26 -2.12
C ALA A 138 -16.25 0.38 -0.93
N GLY A 139 -15.35 1.32 -1.23
CA GLY A 139 -14.59 2.08 -0.25
C GLY A 139 -13.18 1.58 0.03
N SER A 140 -12.85 0.35 -0.37
CA SER A 140 -11.59 -0.32 -0.01
C SER A 140 -10.33 0.41 -0.50
N ALA A 141 -10.44 1.20 -1.56
CA ALA A 141 -9.35 2.00 -2.12
C ALA A 141 -9.71 3.49 -2.27
N SER A 142 -10.79 3.94 -1.63
CA SER A 142 -11.23 5.34 -1.73
C SER A 142 -10.23 6.31 -1.11
N TYR A 143 -9.49 5.91 -0.07
CA TYR A 143 -8.39 6.73 0.43
C TYR A 143 -7.29 6.90 -0.62
N ASN A 144 -6.87 5.82 -1.29
CA ASN A 144 -5.87 5.90 -2.35
C ASN A 144 -6.32 6.77 -3.54
N LEU A 145 -7.62 6.72 -3.89
CA LEU A 145 -8.19 7.65 -4.88
C LEU A 145 -8.11 9.10 -4.40
N ALA A 146 -8.42 9.36 -3.12
CA ALA A 146 -8.27 10.70 -2.55
C ALA A 146 -6.82 11.20 -2.67
N CYS A 147 -5.82 10.36 -2.43
CA CYS A 147 -4.41 10.72 -2.64
C CYS A 147 -4.12 11.13 -4.09
N ILE A 148 -4.61 10.39 -5.09
CA ILE A 148 -4.45 10.76 -6.52
C ILE A 148 -5.13 12.09 -6.84
N TYR A 149 -6.36 12.31 -6.35
CA TYR A 149 -7.08 13.57 -6.56
C TYR A 149 -6.40 14.73 -5.85
N GLY A 150 -5.91 14.52 -4.62
CA GLY A 150 -5.12 15.49 -3.85
C GLY A 150 -3.86 15.91 -4.61
N LEU A 151 -3.07 14.96 -5.11
CA LEU A 151 -1.89 15.24 -5.93
C LEU A 151 -2.23 16.14 -7.11
N ARG A 152 -3.33 15.84 -7.82
CA ARG A 152 -3.78 16.60 -8.99
C ARG A 152 -4.52 17.91 -8.66
N GLY A 153 -4.74 18.21 -7.38
CA GLY A 153 -5.47 19.39 -6.93
C GLY A 153 -6.97 19.34 -7.19
N ASP A 154 -7.54 18.16 -7.49
CA ASP A 154 -8.98 17.96 -7.66
C ASP A 154 -9.66 17.88 -6.29
N LYS A 155 -10.01 19.05 -5.75
CA LYS A 155 -10.51 19.22 -4.38
C LYS A 155 -11.83 18.50 -4.14
N GLU A 156 -12.76 18.58 -5.08
CA GLU A 156 -14.10 18.01 -4.94
C GLU A 156 -14.06 16.47 -5.00
N ALA A 157 -13.29 15.92 -5.95
CA ALA A 157 -13.10 14.47 -6.04
C ALA A 157 -12.32 13.93 -4.82
N CYS A 158 -11.31 14.67 -4.35
CA CYS A 158 -10.55 14.33 -3.14
C CYS A 158 -11.46 14.23 -1.90
N LEU A 159 -12.27 15.26 -1.63
CA LEU A 159 -13.22 15.25 -0.50
C LEU A 159 -14.23 14.10 -0.63
N THR A 160 -14.80 13.92 -1.82
CA THR A 160 -15.77 12.85 -2.08
C THR A 160 -15.17 11.48 -1.76
N ALA A 161 -13.94 11.22 -2.21
CA ALA A 161 -13.24 9.97 -1.95
C ALA A 161 -12.90 9.79 -0.46
N LEU A 162 -12.50 10.84 0.25
CA LEU A 162 -12.27 10.82 1.70
C LEU A 162 -13.54 10.48 2.49
N GLU A 163 -14.68 11.10 2.17
CA GLU A 163 -15.96 10.81 2.82
C GLU A 163 -16.46 9.39 2.52
N ILE A 164 -16.25 8.88 1.30
CA ILE A 164 -16.54 7.47 0.99
C ILE A 164 -15.67 6.54 1.85
N SER A 165 -14.36 6.80 1.93
CA SER A 165 -13.45 6.00 2.75
C SER A 165 -13.86 6.00 4.23
N LYS A 166 -14.23 7.18 4.76
CA LYS A 166 -14.75 7.36 6.11
C LYS A 166 -16.03 6.56 6.34
N GLY A 167 -17.01 6.67 5.45
CA GLY A 167 -18.30 5.98 5.54
C GLY A 167 -18.18 4.46 5.47
N LYS A 168 -17.10 3.95 4.87
CA LYS A 168 -16.80 2.51 4.75
C LYS A 168 -15.81 2.01 5.79
N GLY A 169 -15.32 2.86 6.69
CA GLY A 169 -14.36 2.49 7.73
C GLY A 169 -12.99 2.10 7.16
N SER A 170 -12.61 2.64 6.01
CA SER A 170 -11.36 2.31 5.29
C SER A 170 -10.31 3.43 5.38
N LEU A 171 -10.52 4.42 6.26
CA LEU A 171 -9.53 5.46 6.49
C LEU A 171 -8.32 4.92 7.28
N PRO A 172 -7.10 5.40 6.99
CA PRO A 172 -5.96 5.23 7.87
C PRO A 172 -6.13 6.09 9.14
N ALA A 173 -5.16 6.03 10.06
CA ALA A 173 -5.25 6.83 11.27
C ALA A 173 -5.18 8.32 10.94
N ALA A 174 -5.84 9.14 11.76
CA ALA A 174 -5.94 10.58 11.49
C ALA A 174 -4.55 11.27 11.43
N VAL A 175 -3.54 10.74 12.13
CA VAL A 175 -2.17 11.26 12.04
C VAL A 175 -1.59 11.04 10.64
N ASP A 176 -1.78 9.85 10.07
CA ASP A 176 -1.29 9.50 8.74
C ASP A 176 -1.95 10.39 7.68
N ILE A 177 -3.26 10.65 7.79
CA ILE A 177 -3.98 11.54 6.86
C ILE A 177 -3.41 12.98 6.92
N ARG A 178 -3.06 13.48 8.12
CA ARG A 178 -2.49 14.83 8.26
C ARG A 178 -1.08 14.93 7.70
N GLU A 179 -0.32 13.84 7.78
CA GLU A 179 1.07 13.82 7.35
C GLU A 179 1.21 13.39 5.87
N ASP A 180 0.17 12.83 5.27
CA ASP A 180 0.19 12.33 3.88
C ASP A 180 0.59 13.44 2.87
N PRO A 181 1.74 13.30 2.19
CA PRO A 181 2.20 14.30 1.24
C PRO A 181 1.28 14.45 0.02
N ASP A 182 0.53 13.40 -0.33
CA ASP A 182 -0.39 13.41 -1.48
C ASP A 182 -1.57 14.36 -1.24
N LEU A 183 -1.84 14.72 0.02
CA LEU A 183 -2.92 15.63 0.41
C LEU A 183 -2.44 17.06 0.68
N ASN A 184 -1.15 17.38 0.47
CA ASN A 184 -0.59 18.70 0.80
C ASN A 184 -1.31 19.88 0.10
N THR A 185 -1.83 19.68 -1.10
CA THR A 185 -2.57 20.71 -1.85
C THR A 185 -3.92 21.06 -1.21
N VAL A 186 -4.46 20.18 -0.38
CA VAL A 186 -5.80 20.30 0.23
C VAL A 186 -5.79 20.53 1.75
N LYS A 187 -4.67 20.28 2.44
CA LYS A 187 -4.58 20.34 3.92
C LYS A 187 -5.06 21.64 4.57
N ASN A 188 -4.91 22.77 3.88
CA ASN A 188 -5.29 24.09 4.38
C ASN A 188 -6.69 24.54 3.92
N GLN A 189 -7.44 23.70 3.22
CA GLN A 189 -8.80 24.03 2.81
C GLN A 189 -9.75 23.88 4.00
N ASP A 190 -10.70 24.81 4.15
CA ASP A 190 -11.69 24.78 5.25
C ASP A 190 -12.43 23.44 5.33
N TRP A 191 -12.77 22.86 4.17
CA TRP A 191 -13.41 21.55 4.10
C TRP A 191 -12.54 20.42 4.63
N PHE A 192 -11.21 20.49 4.45
CA PHE A 192 -10.29 19.44 4.90
C PHE A 192 -10.12 19.52 6.41
N VAL A 193 -10.00 20.74 6.95
CA VAL A 193 -10.01 20.97 8.41
C VAL A 193 -11.29 20.42 9.02
N ALA A 194 -12.46 20.77 8.46
CA ALA A 194 -13.75 20.25 8.91
C ALA A 194 -13.87 18.72 8.80
N PHE A 195 -13.36 18.13 7.72
CA PHE A 195 -13.28 16.68 7.55
C PHE A 195 -12.46 16.04 8.68
N MET A 196 -11.26 16.55 8.96
CA MET A 196 -10.39 16.04 10.01
C MET A 196 -10.98 16.20 11.41
N GLU A 197 -11.66 17.32 11.70
CA GLU A 197 -12.40 17.51 12.95
C GLU A 197 -13.53 16.51 13.12
N SER A 198 -14.21 16.14 12.02
CA SER A 198 -15.29 15.14 12.05
C SER A 198 -14.81 13.75 12.46
N LEU A 199 -13.52 13.43 12.28
CA LEU A 199 -12.93 12.16 12.72
C LEU A 199 -12.74 12.10 14.25
N ASN A 200 -12.61 13.25 14.91
CA ASN A 200 -12.40 13.35 16.36
C ASN A 200 -13.71 13.34 17.15
N LYS A 201 -14.86 13.52 16.49
CA LYS A 201 -16.17 13.46 17.13
C LYS A 201 -16.49 12.00 17.44
N VAL A 202 -16.21 11.59 18.67
CA VAL A 202 -16.72 10.33 19.24
C VAL A 202 -18.21 10.28 18.94
N LYS A 203 -18.67 9.22 18.27
CA LYS A 203 -20.10 8.89 18.23
C LYS A 203 -20.53 8.60 19.67
N VAL A 204 -20.92 9.63 20.41
CA VAL A 204 -21.79 9.45 21.57
C VAL A 204 -23.06 8.83 20.98
N PRO A 205 -23.47 7.63 21.40
CA PRO A 205 -24.75 7.10 20.96
C PRO A 205 -25.80 8.13 21.35
N GLU A 206 -26.63 8.57 20.40
CA GLU A 206 -27.87 9.25 20.75
C GLU A 206 -28.69 8.29 21.59
N VAL A 207 -28.54 8.38 22.91
CA VAL A 207 -29.47 7.76 23.85
C VAL A 207 -30.73 8.61 23.72
N GLU A 208 -31.66 8.15 22.89
CA GLU A 208 -33.06 8.57 23.02
C GLU A 208 -33.52 8.15 24.42
N THR A 209 -33.43 9.07 25.38
CA THR A 209 -33.96 8.89 26.73
C THR A 209 -35.49 8.97 26.66
N LYS A 210 -36.13 7.86 26.31
CA LYS A 210 -37.52 7.63 26.67
C LYS A 210 -37.56 7.24 28.15
N ILE A 211 -37.81 8.24 28.99
CA ILE A 211 -38.04 8.06 30.41
C ILE A 211 -39.41 7.39 30.57
N ASN A 212 -39.44 6.12 30.98
CA ASN A 212 -40.64 5.48 31.52
C ASN A 212 -40.35 5.12 32.98
N GLU A 213 -40.94 5.89 33.90
CA GLU A 213 -41.01 5.57 35.32
C GLU A 213 -42.02 4.44 35.53
N ALA A 214 -41.57 3.26 35.99
CA ALA A 214 -42.33 2.36 36.85
C ALA A 214 -41.47 1.21 37.43
N VAL A 215 -41.03 1.40 38.68
CA VAL A 215 -41.21 0.51 39.86
C VAL A 215 -40.68 -0.97 39.84
N VAL A 216 -39.65 -1.20 40.69
CA VAL A 216 -39.22 -2.36 41.55
C VAL A 216 -39.76 -3.78 41.29
N GLU A 217 -39.03 -4.89 41.45
CA GLU A 217 -38.27 -5.37 42.64
C GLU A 217 -37.40 -6.63 42.30
N ALA A 218 -36.51 -7.01 43.22
CA ALA A 218 -35.36 -7.93 43.12
C ALA A 218 -35.63 -9.44 42.95
N VAL A 219 -34.64 -10.22 42.46
CA VAL A 219 -34.07 -11.45 43.07
C VAL A 219 -32.67 -11.76 42.49
N VAL A 220 -31.73 -12.09 43.37
CA VAL A 220 -30.36 -12.60 43.17
C VAL A 220 -30.37 -14.13 42.99
N ASP A 221 -29.55 -14.67 42.08
CA ASP A 221 -28.66 -15.80 42.39
C ASP A 221 -27.64 -16.10 41.26
N ASP A 222 -26.59 -16.78 41.71
CA ASP A 222 -25.20 -16.89 41.27
C ASP A 222 -24.92 -17.74 40.00
N VAL A 223 -23.68 -17.61 39.47
CA VAL A 223 -22.79 -18.62 38.83
C VAL A 223 -21.87 -17.99 37.75
N GLN A 224 -20.57 -18.02 38.09
CA GLN A 224 -19.36 -17.66 37.34
C GLN A 224 -18.89 -18.78 36.37
N PRO A 225 -17.74 -18.66 35.68
CA PRO A 225 -17.33 -17.76 34.61
C PRO A 225 -17.16 -18.53 33.26
N ASP A 226 -16.78 -17.83 32.17
CA ASP A 226 -15.47 -18.00 31.51
C ASP A 226 -15.48 -17.76 29.97
N VAL A 227 -14.31 -17.33 29.51
CA VAL A 227 -13.73 -17.33 28.15
C VAL A 227 -14.06 -16.20 27.17
N ALA A 228 -13.14 -15.24 27.19
CA ALA A 228 -12.79 -14.37 26.07
C ALA A 228 -12.18 -15.16 24.89
N VAL A 229 -12.57 -14.83 23.66
CA VAL A 229 -11.72 -15.07 22.48
C VAL A 229 -11.62 -13.76 21.71
N LYS A 230 -10.38 -13.26 21.66
CA LYS A 230 -9.95 -12.06 20.95
C LYS A 230 -9.92 -12.36 19.45
N ASN A 231 -10.47 -11.42 18.68
CA ASN A 231 -10.24 -11.33 17.24
C ASN A 231 -8.88 -10.68 17.00
N ASP A 232 -7.86 -11.47 16.68
CA ASP A 232 -6.58 -10.97 16.20
C ASP A 232 -6.66 -10.78 14.67
N ALA A 233 -7.26 -9.67 14.24
CA ALA A 233 -7.00 -9.09 12.92
C ALA A 233 -5.90 -8.05 13.10
N ALA A 234 -4.65 -8.48 13.02
CA ALA A 234 -3.51 -7.58 12.94
C ALA A 234 -3.56 -6.83 11.60
N ALA A 235 -4.13 -5.63 11.61
CA ALA A 235 -3.98 -4.64 10.55
C ALA A 235 -2.48 -4.32 10.42
N VAL A 236 -1.85 -4.84 9.38
CA VAL A 236 -0.49 -4.44 9.01
C VAL A 236 -0.63 -3.14 8.23
N ASP A 237 -0.33 -2.04 8.91
CA ASP A 237 -0.25 -0.68 8.38
C ASP A 237 0.64 -0.65 7.12
N PRO A 238 0.09 -0.39 5.91
CA PRO A 238 0.85 -0.48 4.67
C PRO A 238 1.67 0.78 4.36
N PHE A 239 1.64 1.83 5.20
CA PHE A 239 2.12 3.17 4.81
C PHE A 239 3.41 3.67 5.50
N LYS A 240 4.11 2.84 6.29
CA LYS A 240 5.37 3.28 6.92
C LYS A 240 6.61 2.62 6.33
N ALA A 241 7.26 3.32 5.38
CA ALA A 241 8.67 3.16 5.06
C ALA A 241 9.29 4.47 4.55
N ALA A 242 9.95 5.17 5.48
CA ALA A 242 11.07 6.10 5.37
C ALA A 242 11.27 6.93 4.09
N VAL A 243 10.98 8.24 4.20
CA VAL A 243 11.70 9.28 3.48
C VAL A 243 12.79 9.81 4.42
N GLU A 244 14.04 9.43 4.20
CA GLU A 244 15.20 10.23 4.63
C GLU A 244 15.97 10.61 3.37
N ALA A 245 15.75 11.85 2.91
CA ALA A 245 16.62 12.47 1.93
C ALA A 245 17.93 12.86 2.61
N ALA A 246 19.05 12.35 2.10
CA ALA A 246 20.38 12.77 2.52
C ALA A 246 20.60 14.27 2.20
N PRO A 247 21.37 15.01 3.03
CA PRO A 247 21.57 16.44 2.84
C PRO A 247 22.45 16.71 1.62
N VAL A 248 22.08 17.73 0.85
CA VAL A 248 22.91 18.35 -0.18
C VAL A 248 24.05 19.09 0.53
N SER A 249 25.29 18.64 0.35
CA SER A 249 26.48 19.40 0.74
C SER A 249 26.89 20.31 -0.40
N ASP A 250 27.01 21.59 -0.06
CA ASP A 250 27.45 22.68 -0.92
C ASP A 250 28.97 22.66 -1.19
N GLU A 251 29.33 23.34 -2.27
CA GLU A 251 30.65 23.86 -2.67
C GLU A 251 31.75 22.90 -3.17
N THR A 252 32.14 23.06 -4.44
CA THR A 252 33.45 23.66 -4.76
C THR A 252 33.53 24.13 -6.21
N GLU A 253 33.78 25.43 -6.33
CA GLU A 253 34.18 26.21 -7.48
C GLU A 253 35.45 25.61 -8.12
N VAL A 254 35.46 25.37 -9.43
CA VAL A 254 36.70 25.07 -10.17
C VAL A 254 36.99 26.22 -11.11
N ALA A 255 38.08 26.92 -10.80
CA ALA A 255 38.66 28.02 -11.54
C ALA A 255 39.03 27.61 -12.98
N VAL A 256 38.66 28.48 -13.93
CA VAL A 256 39.13 28.43 -15.31
C VAL A 256 40.38 29.30 -15.39
N GLU A 257 41.56 28.69 -15.42
CA GLU A 257 42.82 29.38 -15.66
C GLU A 257 43.27 29.17 -17.11
N THR A 258 43.24 30.27 -17.86
CA THR A 258 43.79 30.42 -19.21
C THR A 258 45.31 30.30 -19.21
N VAL A 259 45.87 29.46 -20.08
CA VAL A 259 47.29 29.53 -20.46
C VAL A 259 47.41 29.73 -21.97
N VAL A 260 47.93 30.91 -22.34
CA VAL A 260 48.44 31.26 -23.66
C VAL A 260 49.96 31.11 -23.59
N ALA A 261 50.58 30.31 -24.47
CA ALA A 261 51.95 30.52 -24.95
C ALA A 261 52.27 29.64 -26.17
N ALA A 262 53.05 30.20 -27.09
CA ALA A 262 53.30 29.78 -28.46
C ALA A 262 54.64 29.04 -28.65
N ALA A 263 54.76 28.31 -29.78
CA ALA A 263 55.95 28.15 -30.66
C ALA A 263 55.53 27.18 -31.80
N ALA A 264 55.47 27.53 -33.09
CA ALA A 264 56.51 28.00 -34.03
C ALA A 264 57.59 26.95 -34.38
N GLU A 265 57.57 26.55 -35.66
CA GLU A 265 58.64 26.03 -36.52
C GLU A 265 59.27 24.64 -36.25
N ILE A 266 59.04 23.70 -37.18
CA ILE A 266 60.14 22.96 -37.83
C ILE A 266 59.84 22.86 -39.33
N LYS A 267 60.78 23.41 -40.11
CA LYS A 267 61.14 22.98 -41.46
C LYS A 267 62.43 22.18 -41.33
#